data_AF-J9GDC7-F1
#
_entry.id   AF-J9GDC7-F1
#
_cell.length_a   1.000
_cell.length_b   1.000
_cell.length_c   1.000
_cell.angle_alpha   90.00
_cell.angle_beta   90.00
_cell.angle_gamma   90.00
#
_symmetry.space_group_name_H-M   'P 1'
#
loop_
_entity.id
_entity.type
_entity.pdbx_description
1 polymer ?
#
loop_
_entity_poly.entity_id
_entity_poly.type
_entity_poly.pdbx_seq_one_letter_code
_entity_poly.pdbx_strand_id
1 'polypeptide(L)'
;MPILLGINSPQYTEEQLQSFKEDNAKGITYEGKHYTGYEATQKQRQLECAQRVQKNRILVSRSTGDALREQTAQIRLQMLSQHYKAFSKAAGLPLQQERAWVAGFGTKQAKEARKTYQHIERQKVVLSTAKKNGIISLPNKSLNADIYTEEQYRKMLSERRVVHKSKDVRSLPQEGKENSISDFVLEDGTIDQRRVYGSDGKAIIDYDTSDHGRPKLHPTGAHKHMWNHKNKRSRGSWRPLTDKELKLNSDIIREGENYHVPKTEESD
;
A
#
# COMPACT_ATOMS: atom_id res chain seq x y z
N MET A 1 19.63 -28.44 -37.95
CA MET A 1 19.83 -27.98 -39.34
C MET A 1 19.18 -26.62 -39.50
N PRO A 2 19.80 -25.68 -40.21
CA PRO A 2 19.19 -24.37 -40.49
C PRO A 2 17.94 -24.52 -41.36
N ILE A 3 16.94 -23.67 -41.16
CA ILE A 3 15.72 -23.64 -41.97
C ILE A 3 16.03 -22.84 -43.23
N LEU A 4 16.01 -23.48 -44.39
CA LEU A 4 16.17 -22.83 -45.69
C LEU A 4 14.78 -22.49 -46.25
N LEU A 5 14.45 -21.19 -46.22
CA LEU A 5 13.22 -20.65 -46.81
C LEU A 5 13.14 -21.02 -48.31
N GLY A 6 12.07 -21.70 -48.71
CA GLY A 6 11.82 -22.11 -50.12
C GLY A 6 12.24 -23.55 -50.46
N ILE A 7 13.00 -24.23 -49.60
CA ILE A 7 13.37 -25.66 -49.78
C ILE A 7 12.59 -26.55 -48.80
N ASN A 8 12.36 -26.06 -47.57
CA ASN A 8 11.62 -26.81 -46.57
C ASN A 8 10.13 -26.51 -46.66
N SER A 9 9.31 -27.55 -46.82
CA SER A 9 7.85 -27.45 -46.72
C SER A 9 7.41 -27.20 -45.26
N PRO A 10 6.29 -26.49 -45.03
CA PRO A 10 5.72 -26.35 -43.69
C PRO A 10 5.49 -27.71 -43.02
N GLN A 11 5.83 -27.81 -41.73
CA GLN A 11 5.66 -29.04 -40.96
C GLN A 11 4.18 -29.39 -40.71
N TYR A 12 3.29 -28.39 -40.78
CA TYR A 12 1.87 -28.51 -40.47
C TYR A 12 1.02 -27.91 -41.58
N THR A 13 -0.16 -28.49 -41.84
CA THR A 13 -1.15 -27.91 -42.75
C THR A 13 -1.80 -26.67 -42.14
N GLU A 14 -2.44 -25.85 -42.97
CA GLU A 14 -3.15 -24.65 -42.50
C GLU A 14 -4.29 -24.99 -41.53
N GLU A 15 -5.03 -26.08 -41.77
CA GLU A 15 -6.10 -26.51 -40.86
C GLU A 15 -5.53 -26.93 -39.50
N GLN A 16 -4.38 -27.62 -39.48
CA GLN A 16 -3.69 -27.99 -38.25
C GLN A 16 -3.20 -26.76 -37.48
N LEU A 17 -2.64 -25.76 -38.17
CA LEU A 17 -2.22 -24.50 -37.56
C LEU A 17 -3.41 -23.75 -36.94
N GLN A 18 -4.56 -23.77 -37.59
CA GLN A 18 -5.78 -23.15 -37.07
C GLN A 18 -6.30 -23.87 -35.83
N SER A 19 -6.34 -25.20 -35.85
CA SER A 19 -6.66 -26.02 -34.67
C SER A 19 -5.73 -25.72 -33.48
N PHE A 20 -4.42 -25.58 -33.72
CA PHE A 20 -3.48 -25.21 -32.65
C PHE A 20 -3.73 -23.81 -32.09
N LYS A 21 -4.13 -22.84 -32.93
CA LYS A 21 -4.50 -21.50 -32.46
C LYS A 21 -5.75 -21.53 -31.59
N GLU A 22 -6.77 -22.28 -32.02
CA GLU A 22 -8.03 -22.42 -31.29
C GLU A 22 -7.82 -23.10 -29.93
N ASP A 23 -7.06 -24.19 -29.89
CA ASP A 23 -6.73 -24.88 -28.64
C ASP A 23 -5.87 -24.02 -27.71
N ASN A 24 -4.95 -23.23 -28.25
CA ASN A 24 -4.19 -22.27 -27.46
C ASN A 24 -5.09 -21.15 -26.90
N ALA A 25 -6.06 -20.68 -27.68
CA ALA A 25 -7.00 -19.64 -27.29
C ALA A 25 -8.00 -20.08 -26.21
N LYS A 26 -8.40 -21.37 -26.21
CA LYS A 26 -9.26 -21.96 -25.16
C LYS A 26 -8.71 -21.69 -23.76
N GLY A 27 -7.39 -21.81 -23.60
CA GLY A 27 -6.65 -21.28 -22.44
C GLY A 27 -7.22 -21.65 -21.07
N ILE A 28 -6.90 -20.85 -20.06
CA ILE A 28 -7.47 -20.92 -18.71
C ILE A 28 -7.67 -19.53 -18.12
N THR A 29 -8.72 -19.37 -17.32
CA THR A 29 -8.91 -18.18 -16.49
C THR A 29 -8.45 -18.46 -15.06
N TYR A 30 -7.52 -17.66 -14.55
CA TYR A 30 -6.99 -17.76 -13.18
C TYR A 30 -6.86 -16.37 -12.56
N GLU A 31 -7.39 -16.19 -11.34
CA GLU A 31 -7.40 -14.90 -10.62
C GLU A 31 -7.96 -13.74 -11.47
N GLY A 32 -8.98 -14.00 -12.28
CA GLY A 32 -9.62 -12.98 -13.12
C GLY A 32 -8.89 -12.65 -14.42
N LYS A 33 -7.78 -13.33 -14.73
CA LYS A 33 -7.04 -13.16 -15.99
C LYS A 33 -7.12 -14.42 -16.85
N HIS A 34 -7.40 -14.24 -18.15
CA HIS A 34 -7.29 -15.30 -19.15
C HIS A 34 -5.83 -15.48 -19.59
N TYR A 35 -5.40 -16.74 -19.67
CA TYR A 35 -4.10 -17.14 -20.18
C TYR A 35 -4.32 -18.13 -21.30
N THR A 36 -3.74 -17.87 -22.46
CA THR A 36 -3.58 -18.90 -23.49
C THR A 36 -2.72 -20.06 -22.98
N GLY A 37 -2.79 -21.23 -23.61
CA GLY A 37 -1.95 -22.39 -23.21
C GLY A 37 -0.44 -22.06 -23.18
N TYR A 38 0.01 -21.27 -24.16
CA TYR A 38 1.38 -20.75 -24.20
C TYR A 38 1.69 -19.82 -23.03
N GLU A 39 0.84 -18.83 -22.78
CA GLU A 39 1.03 -17.89 -21.67
C GLU A 39 0.98 -18.59 -20.32
N ALA A 40 0.15 -19.62 -20.17
CA ALA A 40 0.09 -20.41 -18.95
C ALA A 40 1.43 -21.14 -18.69
N THR A 41 2.01 -21.73 -19.74
CA THR A 41 3.35 -22.34 -19.65
C THR A 41 4.42 -21.31 -19.31
N GLN A 42 4.35 -20.11 -19.89
CA GLN A 42 5.29 -19.03 -19.56
C GLN A 42 5.13 -18.55 -18.11
N LYS A 43 3.89 -18.43 -17.63
CA LYS A 43 3.61 -18.06 -16.24
C LYS A 43 4.17 -19.11 -15.27
N GLN A 44 4.03 -20.40 -15.60
CA GLN A 44 4.61 -21.49 -14.83
C GLN A 44 6.14 -21.33 -14.70
N ARG A 45 6.84 -21.04 -15.82
CA ARG A 45 8.29 -20.79 -15.84
C ARG A 45 8.71 -19.56 -15.03
N GLN A 46 7.90 -18.49 -15.06
CA GLN A 46 8.13 -17.31 -14.23
C GLN A 46 8.06 -17.64 -12.74
N LEU A 47 7.07 -18.43 -12.31
CA LEU A 47 6.94 -18.88 -10.93
C LEU A 47 8.11 -19.78 -10.51
N GLU A 48 8.55 -20.70 -11.37
CA GLU A 48 9.74 -21.54 -11.15
C GLU A 48 11.01 -20.70 -10.97
N CYS A 49 11.21 -19.70 -11.84
CA CYS A 49 12.36 -18.79 -11.73
C CYS A 49 12.30 -17.98 -10.43
N ALA A 50 11.14 -17.45 -10.06
CA ALA A 50 10.95 -16.74 -8.80
C ALA A 50 11.25 -17.62 -7.57
N GLN A 51 10.88 -18.90 -7.61
CA GLN A 51 11.24 -19.86 -6.56
C GLN A 51 12.75 -20.06 -6.46
N ARG A 52 13.47 -20.24 -7.59
CA ARG A 52 14.94 -20.34 -7.59
C ARG A 52 15.59 -19.10 -6.98
N VAL A 53 15.09 -17.91 -7.33
CA VAL A 53 15.59 -16.64 -6.77
C VAL A 53 15.41 -16.59 -5.26
N GLN A 54 14.25 -16.97 -4.71
CA GLN A 54 14.07 -16.98 -3.26
C GLN A 54 14.95 -18.04 -2.57
N LYS A 55 15.14 -19.22 -3.18
CA LYS A 55 16.06 -20.24 -2.67
C LYS A 55 17.50 -19.71 -2.57
N ASN A 56 18.00 -19.07 -3.62
CA ASN A 56 19.32 -18.42 -3.61
C ASN A 56 19.41 -17.35 -2.52
N ARG A 57 18.39 -16.52 -2.36
CA ARG A 57 18.36 -15.49 -1.31
C ARG A 57 18.42 -16.07 0.10
N ILE A 58 17.77 -17.21 0.34
CA ILE A 58 17.85 -17.90 1.64
C ILE A 58 19.28 -18.38 1.91
N LEU A 59 19.93 -18.97 0.90
CA LEU A 59 21.32 -19.43 1.03
C LEU A 59 22.27 -18.26 1.31
N VAL A 60 22.15 -17.17 0.54
CA VAL A 60 22.96 -15.96 0.74
C VAL A 60 22.70 -15.34 2.11
N SER A 61 21.44 -15.12 2.49
CA SER A 61 21.09 -14.48 3.77
C SER A 61 21.57 -15.30 4.97
N ARG A 62 21.54 -16.64 4.85
CA ARG A 62 22.10 -17.53 5.86
C ARG A 62 23.61 -17.42 5.96
N SER A 63 24.31 -17.31 4.82
CA SER A 63 25.77 -17.10 4.82
C SER A 63 26.18 -15.75 5.42
N THR A 64 25.35 -14.71 5.27
CA THR A 64 25.60 -13.37 5.81
C THR A 64 25.03 -13.16 7.22
N GLY A 65 24.29 -14.13 7.77
CA GLY A 65 23.65 -14.02 9.10
C GLY A 65 22.46 -13.05 9.17
N ASP A 66 21.88 -12.64 8.03
CA ASP A 66 20.73 -11.70 7.99
C ASP A 66 19.41 -12.46 8.17
N ALA A 67 19.01 -12.64 9.44
CA ALA A 67 17.83 -13.40 9.81
C ALA A 67 16.51 -12.83 9.26
N LEU A 68 16.39 -11.50 9.15
CA LEU A 68 15.17 -10.85 8.65
C LEU A 68 14.99 -11.12 7.16
N ARG A 69 16.07 -10.98 6.38
CA ARG A 69 16.05 -11.31 4.95
C ARG A 69 15.79 -12.79 4.72
N GLU A 70 16.41 -13.66 5.52
CA GLU A 70 16.17 -15.11 5.45
C GLU A 70 14.69 -15.43 5.67
N GLN A 71 14.11 -14.95 6.77
CA GLN A 71 12.70 -15.20 7.11
C GLN A 71 11.76 -14.69 6.01
N THR A 72 12.02 -13.48 5.49
CA THR A 72 11.22 -12.89 4.41
C THR A 72 11.27 -13.74 3.13
N ALA A 73 12.46 -14.22 2.74
CA ALA A 73 12.62 -15.06 1.56
C ALA A 73 11.96 -16.45 1.75
N GLN A 74 12.02 -17.02 2.96
CA GLN A 74 11.35 -18.28 3.30
C GLN A 74 9.82 -18.18 3.17
N ILE A 75 9.22 -17.10 3.68
CA ILE A 75 7.77 -16.85 3.56
C ILE A 75 7.38 -16.75 2.08
N ARG A 76 8.09 -15.91 1.32
CA ARG A 76 7.83 -15.70 -0.11
C ARG A 76 7.96 -17.01 -0.90
N LEU A 77 8.96 -17.83 -0.59
CA LEU A 77 9.13 -19.13 -1.22
C LEU A 77 7.92 -20.05 -0.99
N GLN A 78 7.37 -20.09 0.22
CA GLN A 78 6.18 -20.92 0.51
C GLN A 78 4.95 -20.40 -0.22
N MET A 79 4.72 -19.09 -0.24
CA MET A 79 3.62 -18.49 -1.01
C MET A 79 3.74 -18.80 -2.51
N LEU A 80 4.94 -18.63 -3.08
CA LEU A 80 5.21 -18.97 -4.48
C LEU A 80 5.02 -20.47 -4.77
N SER A 81 5.34 -21.36 -3.82
CA SER A 81 5.12 -22.80 -3.97
C SER A 81 3.64 -23.16 -3.96
N GLN A 82 2.84 -22.52 -3.11
CA GLN A 82 1.38 -22.71 -3.08
C GLN A 82 0.75 -22.18 -4.37
N HIS A 83 1.11 -20.96 -4.79
CA HIS A 83 0.63 -20.36 -6.03
C HIS A 83 1.00 -21.22 -7.24
N TYR A 84 2.25 -21.68 -7.35
CA TYR A 84 2.68 -22.59 -8.42
C TYR A 84 1.84 -23.86 -8.50
N LYS A 85 1.53 -24.49 -7.35
CA LYS A 85 0.69 -25.69 -7.31
C LYS A 85 -0.75 -25.41 -7.72
N ALA A 86 -1.33 -24.32 -7.20
CA ALA A 86 -2.70 -23.93 -7.52
C ALA A 86 -2.85 -23.55 -9.01
N PHE A 87 -1.93 -22.74 -9.52
CA PHE A 87 -1.88 -22.32 -10.91
C PHE A 87 -1.69 -23.51 -11.86
N SER A 88 -0.70 -24.37 -11.62
CA SER A 88 -0.45 -25.53 -12.49
C SER A 88 -1.63 -26.50 -12.47
N LYS A 89 -2.28 -26.69 -11.31
CA LYS A 89 -3.50 -27.49 -11.21
C LYS A 89 -4.66 -26.88 -12.03
N ALA A 90 -4.87 -25.57 -11.93
CA ALA A 90 -5.90 -24.88 -12.71
C ALA A 90 -5.60 -24.90 -14.21
N ALA A 91 -4.32 -24.82 -14.59
CA ALA A 91 -3.85 -24.86 -15.97
C ALA A 91 -3.79 -26.28 -16.57
N GLY A 92 -4.02 -27.33 -15.77
CA GLY A 92 -3.81 -28.71 -16.21
C GLY A 92 -2.35 -29.04 -16.55
N LEU A 93 -1.39 -28.23 -16.09
CA LEU A 93 0.03 -28.39 -16.39
C LEU A 93 0.71 -29.30 -15.35
N PRO A 94 1.65 -30.16 -15.77
CA PRO A 94 2.42 -30.99 -14.84
C PRO A 94 3.35 -30.13 -13.98
N LEU A 95 3.58 -30.55 -12.73
CA LEU A 95 4.53 -29.89 -11.82
C LEU A 95 5.96 -30.31 -12.15
N GLN A 96 6.79 -29.38 -12.60
CA GLN A 96 8.18 -29.62 -13.01
C GLN A 96 9.15 -29.18 -11.89
N GLN A 97 9.16 -29.93 -10.78
CA GLN A 97 9.91 -29.56 -9.57
C GLN A 97 11.43 -29.41 -9.81
N GLU A 98 11.98 -30.22 -10.72
CA GLU A 98 13.39 -30.18 -11.13
C GLU A 98 13.81 -28.81 -11.63
N ARG A 99 12.92 -28.09 -12.32
CA ARG A 99 13.20 -26.74 -12.80
C ARG A 99 13.39 -25.74 -11.68
N ALA A 100 12.76 -25.94 -10.54
CA ALA A 100 12.91 -25.07 -9.39
C ALA A 100 14.10 -25.47 -8.49
N TRP A 101 14.85 -26.52 -8.83
CA TRP A 101 15.98 -26.99 -8.03
C TRP A 101 17.14 -25.97 -8.01
N VAL A 102 17.83 -25.90 -6.88
CA VAL A 102 18.98 -25.01 -6.62
C VAL A 102 19.99 -25.79 -5.77
N ALA A 103 21.24 -25.83 -6.21
CA ALA A 103 22.32 -26.44 -5.46
C ALA A 103 22.47 -25.83 -4.06
N GLY A 104 22.64 -26.66 -3.03
CA GLY A 104 22.70 -26.22 -1.63
C GLY A 104 21.34 -25.96 -0.96
N PHE A 105 20.24 -25.87 -1.73
CA PHE A 105 18.89 -25.76 -1.18
C PHE A 105 18.21 -27.13 -1.09
N GLY A 106 18.36 -27.80 0.05
CA GLY A 106 17.86 -29.15 0.28
C GLY A 106 16.52 -29.24 1.04
N THR A 107 16.18 -30.46 1.44
CA THR A 107 14.96 -30.80 2.19
C THR A 107 14.89 -30.11 3.55
N LYS A 108 16.03 -29.93 4.22
CA LYS A 108 16.12 -29.24 5.52
C LYS A 108 15.69 -27.78 5.40
N GLN A 109 16.27 -27.05 4.45
CA GLN A 109 15.95 -25.65 4.18
C GLN A 109 14.49 -25.47 3.76
N ALA A 110 13.97 -26.40 2.95
CA ALA A 110 12.55 -26.41 2.58
C ALA A 110 11.62 -26.62 3.79
N LYS A 111 11.99 -27.53 4.72
CA LYS A 111 11.23 -27.79 5.95
C LYS A 111 11.24 -26.58 6.89
N GLU A 112 12.39 -25.92 7.03
CA GLU A 112 12.53 -24.69 7.80
C GLU A 112 11.64 -23.58 7.25
N ALA A 113 11.69 -23.34 5.94
CA ALA A 113 10.84 -22.34 5.29
C ALA A 113 9.34 -22.62 5.49
N ARG A 114 8.94 -23.90 5.46
CA ARG A 114 7.55 -24.30 5.74
C ARG A 114 7.17 -24.02 7.19
N LYS A 115 8.05 -24.33 8.15
CA LYS A 115 7.81 -24.07 9.58
C LYS A 115 7.67 -22.58 9.87
N THR A 116 8.54 -21.73 9.31
CA THR A 116 8.47 -20.28 9.51
C THR A 116 7.18 -19.69 8.94
N TYR A 117 6.77 -20.11 7.74
CA TYR A 117 5.47 -19.74 7.17
C TYR A 117 4.29 -20.16 8.07
N GLN A 118 4.26 -21.42 8.52
CA GLN A 118 3.20 -21.92 9.42
C GLN A 118 3.16 -21.17 10.75
N HIS A 119 4.32 -20.81 11.30
CA HIS A 119 4.40 -20.04 12.53
C HIS A 119 3.79 -18.64 12.35
N ILE A 120 4.13 -17.95 11.27
CA ILE A 120 3.61 -16.62 10.96
C ILE A 120 2.11 -16.65 10.66
N GLU A 121 1.63 -17.64 9.89
CA GLU A 121 0.20 -17.80 9.63
C GLU A 121 -0.59 -18.04 10.92
N ARG A 122 -0.08 -18.89 11.82
CA ARG A 122 -0.70 -19.07 13.16
C ARG A 122 -0.73 -17.76 13.94
N GLN A 123 0.38 -17.01 13.96
CA GLN A 123 0.43 -15.71 14.63
C GLN A 123 -0.59 -14.73 14.03
N LYS A 124 -0.71 -14.67 12.70
CA LYS A 124 -1.68 -13.83 12.00
C LYS A 124 -3.12 -14.19 12.37
N VAL A 125 -3.44 -15.48 12.46
CA VAL A 125 -4.76 -15.96 12.91
C VAL A 125 -5.02 -15.54 14.35
N VAL A 126 -4.07 -15.79 15.27
CA VAL A 126 -4.20 -15.39 16.68
C VAL A 126 -4.41 -13.89 16.80
N LEU A 127 -3.64 -13.08 16.06
CA LEU A 127 -3.81 -11.63 16.01
C LEU A 127 -5.19 -11.23 15.48
N SER A 128 -5.70 -11.89 14.43
CA SER A 128 -7.03 -11.61 13.88
C SER A 128 -8.16 -11.96 14.86
N THR A 129 -8.03 -13.07 15.58
CA THR A 129 -8.98 -13.51 16.61
C THR A 129 -8.93 -12.58 17.82
N ALA A 130 -7.74 -12.21 18.28
CA ALA A 130 -7.56 -11.28 19.39
C ALA A 130 -8.11 -9.88 19.05
N LYS A 131 -8.00 -9.43 17.80
CA LYS A 131 -8.66 -8.20 17.31
C LYS A 131 -10.17 -8.32 17.34
N LYS A 132 -10.73 -9.40 16.77
CA LYS A 132 -12.18 -9.64 16.76
C LYS A 132 -12.77 -9.66 18.17
N ASN A 133 -12.01 -10.20 19.13
CA ASN A 133 -12.42 -10.31 20.52
C ASN A 133 -12.03 -9.09 21.38
N GLY A 134 -11.51 -8.01 20.78
CA GLY A 134 -11.16 -6.76 21.49
C GLY A 134 -9.98 -6.84 22.46
N ILE A 135 -9.21 -7.94 22.47
CA ILE A 135 -8.08 -8.18 23.39
C ILE A 135 -6.87 -7.33 22.99
N ILE A 136 -6.70 -7.08 21.70
CA ILE A 136 -5.63 -6.22 21.15
C ILE A 136 -6.29 -5.00 20.50
N SER A 137 -6.20 -3.86 21.18
CA SER A 137 -6.32 -2.55 20.55
C SER A 137 -4.97 -2.21 19.92
N LEU A 138 -4.90 -2.06 18.60
CA LEU A 138 -3.68 -1.55 17.97
C LEU A 138 -3.46 -0.11 18.47
N PRO A 139 -2.27 0.26 18.98
CA PRO A 139 -1.92 1.67 18.97
C PRO A 139 -1.95 2.12 17.51
N ASN A 140 -2.80 3.12 17.20
CA ASN A 140 -2.99 3.71 15.87
C ASN A 140 -1.67 3.73 15.09
N LYS A 141 -1.49 2.76 14.18
CA LYS A 141 -0.26 2.60 13.40
C LYS A 141 -0.32 3.46 12.14
N SER A 142 -0.45 4.76 12.36
CA SER A 142 0.23 5.84 11.67
C SER A 142 -0.09 7.10 12.47
N LEU A 143 0.92 7.92 12.79
CA LEU A 143 0.64 9.30 13.14
C LEU A 143 0.04 9.93 11.87
N ASN A 144 -1.29 10.09 11.86
CA ASN A 144 -2.18 10.79 10.93
C ASN A 144 -1.84 10.70 9.43
N ALA A 145 -2.25 9.60 8.80
CA ALA A 145 -2.70 9.63 7.42
C ALA A 145 -3.95 8.75 7.35
N ASP A 146 -5.10 9.41 7.21
CA ASP A 146 -6.45 8.82 7.05
C ASP A 146 -7.10 8.20 8.29
N ILE A 147 -7.43 9.04 9.27
CA ILE A 147 -8.33 8.68 10.39
C ILE A 147 -9.77 8.49 9.89
N TYR A 148 -10.17 9.20 8.82
CA TYR A 148 -11.50 9.15 8.23
C TYR A 148 -11.44 8.73 6.76
N THR A 149 -12.43 7.95 6.31
CA THR A 149 -12.65 7.73 4.88
C THR A 149 -13.05 9.04 4.19
N GLU A 150 -12.90 9.14 2.87
CA GLU A 150 -13.32 10.34 2.14
C GLU A 150 -14.81 10.66 2.33
N GLU A 151 -15.65 9.62 2.38
CA GLU A 151 -17.10 9.76 2.63
C GLU A 151 -17.39 10.30 4.02
N GLN A 152 -16.72 9.77 5.05
CA GLN A 152 -16.84 10.26 6.42
C GLN A 152 -16.38 11.72 6.52
N TYR A 153 -15.24 12.05 5.90
CA TYR A 153 -14.71 13.40 5.90
C TYR A 153 -15.68 14.39 5.25
N ARG A 154 -16.24 14.04 4.08
CA ARG A 154 -17.25 14.85 3.39
C ARG A 154 -18.51 15.06 4.21
N LYS A 155 -18.97 14.00 4.91
CA LYS A 155 -20.10 14.12 5.84
C LYS A 155 -19.80 15.09 6.97
N MET A 156 -18.66 14.92 7.63
CA MET A 156 -18.19 15.82 8.69
C MET A 156 -18.05 17.27 8.21
N LEU A 157 -17.61 17.46 6.97
CA LEU A 157 -17.46 18.77 6.34
C LEU A 157 -18.82 19.44 6.07
N SER A 158 -19.83 18.67 5.68
CA SER A 158 -21.20 19.18 5.53
C SER A 158 -21.85 19.57 6.85
N GLU A 159 -21.47 18.90 7.94
CA GLU A 159 -21.97 19.15 9.31
C GLU A 159 -21.02 20.03 10.15
N ARG A 160 -20.04 20.69 9.50
CA ARG A 160 -18.98 21.39 10.20
C ARG A 160 -19.50 22.56 11.03
N ARG A 161 -18.87 22.79 12.17
CA ARG A 161 -19.14 23.96 13.02
C ARG A 161 -18.30 25.14 12.54
N VAL A 162 -18.92 26.29 12.35
CA VAL A 162 -18.20 27.54 12.02
C VAL A 162 -18.02 28.37 13.28
N VAL A 163 -16.81 28.84 13.53
CA VAL A 163 -16.44 29.66 14.69
C VAL A 163 -15.76 30.93 14.19
N HIS A 164 -16.35 32.08 14.48
CA HIS A 164 -15.80 33.38 14.09
C HIS A 164 -14.81 33.91 15.12
N LYS A 165 -13.73 34.51 14.64
CA LYS A 165 -12.77 35.26 15.44
C LYS A 165 -13.48 36.44 16.11
N SER A 166 -13.23 36.61 17.39
CA SER A 166 -13.74 37.74 18.17
C SER A 166 -12.73 38.12 19.26
N LYS A 167 -13.04 39.15 20.05
CA LYS A 167 -12.21 39.52 21.22
C LYS A 167 -12.05 38.35 22.19
N ASP A 168 -13.08 37.52 22.33
CA ASP A 168 -13.15 36.40 23.27
C ASP A 168 -12.76 35.06 22.64
N VAL A 169 -12.76 34.95 21.30
CA VAL A 169 -12.48 33.72 20.58
C VAL A 169 -11.27 33.91 19.67
N ARG A 170 -10.12 33.39 20.11
CA ARG A 170 -8.83 33.48 19.40
C ARG A 170 -8.38 32.20 18.72
N SER A 171 -8.99 31.06 19.04
CA SER A 171 -8.64 29.76 18.46
C SER A 171 -9.78 28.76 18.64
N LEU A 172 -9.81 27.71 17.83
CA LEU A 172 -10.68 26.56 18.06
C LEU A 172 -10.31 25.84 19.37
N PRO A 173 -11.28 25.22 20.07
CA PRO A 173 -11.02 24.45 21.27
C PRO A 173 -10.26 23.15 20.95
N GLN A 174 -9.45 22.66 21.89
CA GLN A 174 -8.70 21.40 21.71
C GLN A 174 -9.60 20.16 21.78
N GLU A 175 -10.79 20.31 22.35
CA GLU A 175 -11.83 19.28 22.44
C GLU A 175 -13.12 19.82 21.83
N GLY A 176 -13.85 18.95 21.16
CA GLY A 176 -15.06 19.26 20.42
C GLY A 176 -15.95 18.03 20.27
N LYS A 177 -16.93 18.10 19.37
CA LYS A 177 -17.77 16.94 19.06
C LYS A 177 -16.91 15.85 18.44
N GLU A 178 -17.14 14.60 18.84
CA GLU A 178 -16.52 13.42 18.26
C GLU A 178 -16.73 13.39 16.74
N ASN A 179 -15.72 12.96 15.99
CA ASN A 179 -15.81 12.80 14.53
C ASN A 179 -16.42 14.01 13.84
N SER A 180 -15.84 15.20 14.07
CA SER A 180 -16.38 16.45 13.55
C SER A 180 -15.29 17.37 13.01
N ILE A 181 -15.72 18.37 12.23
CA ILE A 181 -14.87 19.43 11.70
C ILE A 181 -15.34 20.76 12.27
N SER A 182 -14.39 21.64 12.55
CA SER A 182 -14.68 23.05 12.83
C SER A 182 -13.79 23.97 12.00
N ASP A 183 -14.40 25.01 11.43
CA ASP A 183 -13.70 26.06 10.68
C ASP A 183 -13.58 27.31 11.57
N PHE A 184 -12.39 27.88 11.60
CA PHE A 184 -12.11 29.16 12.24
C PHE A 184 -12.08 30.26 11.18
N VAL A 185 -12.96 31.24 11.32
CA VAL A 185 -13.21 32.27 10.30
C VAL A 185 -12.76 33.63 10.83
N LEU A 186 -11.98 34.35 10.04
CA LEU A 186 -11.52 35.71 10.31
C LEU A 186 -12.66 36.73 10.10
N GLU A 187 -12.42 37.98 10.49
CA GLU A 187 -13.42 39.06 10.38
C GLU A 187 -13.81 39.36 8.92
N ASP A 188 -12.92 39.10 7.97
CA ASP A 188 -13.14 39.28 6.52
C ASP A 188 -13.87 38.10 5.86
N GLY A 189 -14.21 37.05 6.63
CA GLY A 189 -14.85 35.83 6.12
C GLY A 189 -13.87 34.76 5.64
N THR A 190 -12.56 35.01 5.66
CA THR A 190 -11.53 34.04 5.29
C THR A 190 -11.46 32.93 6.34
N ILE A 191 -11.39 31.66 5.90
CA ILE A 191 -11.14 30.52 6.81
C ILE A 191 -9.65 30.48 7.10
N ASP A 192 -9.26 30.71 8.35
CA ASP A 192 -7.87 30.69 8.82
C ASP A 192 -7.37 29.27 9.09
N GLN A 193 -8.25 28.45 9.65
CA GLN A 193 -7.94 27.10 10.10
C GLN A 193 -9.17 26.20 10.01
N ARG A 194 -8.96 24.96 9.56
CA ARG A 194 -9.90 23.85 9.72
C ARG A 194 -9.34 22.81 10.68
N ARG A 195 -10.04 22.55 11.79
CA ARG A 195 -9.69 21.50 12.76
C ARG A 195 -10.56 20.27 12.60
N VAL A 196 -9.92 19.11 12.65
CA VAL A 196 -10.58 17.80 12.68
C VAL A 196 -10.48 17.23 14.09
N TYR A 197 -11.60 16.74 14.62
CA TYR A 197 -11.69 16.05 15.91
C TYR A 197 -11.86 14.55 15.73
N GLY A 198 -11.13 13.78 16.53
CA GLY A 198 -11.16 12.33 16.57
C GLY A 198 -12.44 11.76 17.18
N SER A 199 -12.53 10.43 17.25
CA SER A 199 -13.63 9.73 17.91
C SER A 199 -13.68 9.95 19.43
N ASP A 200 -12.58 10.41 20.03
CA ASP A 200 -12.50 10.80 21.43
C ASP A 200 -12.83 12.28 21.65
N GLY A 201 -13.28 12.99 20.60
CA GLY A 201 -13.57 14.42 20.64
C GLY A 201 -12.33 15.31 20.69
N LYS A 202 -11.10 14.76 20.64
CA LYS A 202 -9.87 15.55 20.72
C LYS A 202 -9.40 15.97 19.34
N ALA A 203 -8.79 17.16 19.26
CA ALA A 203 -8.16 17.65 18.05
C ALA A 203 -7.09 16.65 17.55
N ILE A 204 -7.11 16.32 16.27
CA ILE A 204 -6.17 15.38 15.65
C ILE A 204 -5.35 16.03 14.52
N ILE A 205 -5.98 16.92 13.74
CA ILE A 205 -5.36 17.61 12.60
C ILE A 205 -5.88 19.04 12.55
N ASP A 206 -4.97 19.99 12.36
CA ASP A 206 -5.28 21.35 11.94
C ASP A 206 -4.80 21.53 10.50
N TYR A 207 -5.65 22.03 9.61
CA TYR A 207 -5.27 22.54 8.29
C TYR A 207 -5.29 24.06 8.36
N ASP A 208 -4.13 24.67 8.31
CA ASP A 208 -4.00 26.13 8.27
C ASP A 208 -3.94 26.57 6.81
N THR A 209 -4.64 27.66 6.49
CA THR A 209 -4.79 28.14 5.10
C THR A 209 -3.73 29.18 4.72
N SER A 210 -2.84 29.55 5.64
CA SER A 210 -1.78 30.54 5.44
C SER A 210 -0.45 30.08 6.07
N ASP A 211 0.60 30.87 5.84
CA ASP A 211 1.93 30.69 6.43
C ASP A 211 2.09 31.34 7.82
N HIS A 212 1.00 31.85 8.41
CA HIS A 212 0.99 32.65 9.64
C HIS A 212 1.94 33.85 9.61
N GLY A 213 2.18 34.44 8.43
CA GLY A 213 3.13 35.53 8.21
C GLY A 213 4.60 35.09 8.36
N ARG A 214 4.88 33.78 8.29
CA ARG A 214 6.20 33.19 8.50
C ARG A 214 6.56 32.24 7.34
N PRO A 215 6.74 32.77 6.12
CA PRO A 215 6.95 31.94 4.92
C PRO A 215 8.23 31.08 5.00
N LYS A 216 9.24 31.52 5.75
CA LYS A 216 10.45 30.69 5.98
C LYS A 216 10.19 29.44 6.81
N LEU A 217 9.23 29.50 7.75
CA LEU A 217 8.85 28.36 8.59
C LEU A 217 7.70 27.56 7.98
N HIS A 218 6.92 28.14 7.08
CA HIS A 218 5.79 27.52 6.40
C HIS A 218 5.91 27.76 4.88
N PRO A 219 6.90 27.12 4.21
CA PRO A 219 7.25 27.42 2.83
C PRO A 219 6.15 27.06 1.82
N THR A 220 5.18 26.25 2.22
CA THR A 220 4.06 25.83 1.38
C THR A 220 2.86 26.77 1.47
N GLY A 221 2.91 27.84 2.25
CA GLY A 221 1.71 28.61 2.60
C GLY A 221 0.83 27.78 3.52
N ALA A 222 -0.31 27.34 3.02
CA ALA A 222 -1.17 26.38 3.68
C ALA A 222 -0.40 25.10 4.04
N HIS A 223 -0.70 24.56 5.22
CA HIS A 223 0.02 23.41 5.78
C HIS A 223 -0.87 22.73 6.81
N LYS A 224 -0.45 21.55 7.28
CA LYS A 224 -1.13 20.84 8.36
C LYS A 224 -0.28 20.73 9.61
N HIS A 225 -0.94 20.69 10.76
CA HIS A 225 -0.36 20.30 12.03
C HIS A 225 -1.06 19.07 12.58
N MET A 226 -0.27 18.20 13.20
CA MET A 226 -0.76 16.96 13.78
C MET A 226 -0.75 17.05 15.30
N TRP A 227 -1.86 16.66 15.92
CA TRP A 227 -1.98 16.65 17.37
C TRP A 227 -1.51 15.33 17.97
N ASN A 228 -0.78 15.41 19.06
CA ASN A 228 -0.34 14.31 19.89
C ASN A 228 -0.49 14.69 21.37
N HIS A 229 -1.61 14.32 21.96
CA HIS A 229 -1.96 14.60 23.35
C HIS A 229 -1.09 13.88 24.40
N LYS A 230 -0.14 13.04 23.97
CA LYS A 230 0.87 12.46 24.88
C LYS A 230 2.07 13.38 25.08
N ASN A 231 2.25 14.39 24.23
CA ASN A 231 3.38 15.29 24.29
C ASN A 231 3.05 16.53 25.13
N LYS A 232 4.07 17.11 25.78
CA LYS A 232 3.94 18.40 26.51
C LYS A 232 3.44 19.53 25.59
N ARG A 233 3.81 19.50 24.31
CA ARG A 233 3.23 20.34 23.26
C ARG A 233 2.36 19.45 22.38
N SER A 234 1.04 19.55 22.55
CA SER A 234 0.10 18.67 21.86
C SER A 234 0.06 18.93 20.36
N ARG A 235 0.18 20.19 19.90
CA ARG A 235 0.24 20.52 18.48
C ARG A 235 1.68 20.39 17.94
N GLY A 236 1.86 19.50 16.96
CA GLY A 236 3.16 19.22 16.32
C GLY A 236 3.64 20.31 15.36
N SER A 237 4.79 20.09 14.73
CA SER A 237 5.33 20.97 13.68
C SER A 237 4.46 20.96 12.41
N TRP A 238 4.63 21.97 11.57
CA TRP A 238 4.00 22.03 10.25
C TRP A 238 4.42 20.83 9.38
N ARG A 239 3.55 20.46 8.43
CA ARG A 239 3.79 19.44 7.41
C ARG A 239 3.09 19.85 6.10
N PRO A 240 3.61 19.47 4.93
CA PRO A 240 2.92 19.66 3.66
C PRO A 240 1.63 18.82 3.60
N LEU A 241 0.72 19.20 2.69
CA LEU A 241 -0.51 18.45 2.42
C LEU A 241 -0.23 17.38 1.36
N THR A 242 -0.94 16.27 1.46
CA THR A 242 -0.99 15.24 0.40
C THR A 242 -2.04 15.60 -0.64
N ASP A 243 -1.93 15.04 -1.85
CA ASP A 243 -2.90 15.25 -2.95
C ASP A 243 -4.34 14.97 -2.53
N LYS A 244 -4.54 13.95 -1.70
CA LYS A 244 -5.86 13.60 -1.14
C LYS A 244 -6.38 14.68 -0.21
N GLU A 245 -5.54 15.21 0.67
CA GLU A 245 -5.93 16.29 1.59
C GLU A 245 -6.22 17.59 0.85
N LEU A 246 -5.45 17.91 -0.20
CA LEU A 246 -5.73 19.03 -1.10
C LEU A 246 -7.09 18.86 -1.79
N LYS A 247 -7.38 17.67 -2.31
CA LYS A 247 -8.69 17.37 -2.91
C LYS A 247 -9.84 17.54 -1.92
N LEU A 248 -9.69 17.03 -0.70
CA LEU A 248 -10.71 17.11 0.35
C LEU A 248 -10.92 18.51 0.92
N ASN A 249 -9.89 19.37 0.85
CA ASN A 249 -9.92 20.75 1.36
C ASN A 249 -9.85 21.80 0.26
N SER A 250 -10.22 21.44 -0.97
CA SER A 250 -10.17 22.33 -2.14
C SER A 250 -11.08 23.56 -2.03
N ASP A 251 -11.99 23.55 -1.06
CA ASP A 251 -12.84 24.68 -0.69
C ASP A 251 -12.08 25.79 0.08
N ILE A 252 -10.98 25.44 0.76
CA ILE A 252 -10.20 26.37 1.60
C ILE A 252 -8.71 26.44 1.25
N ILE A 253 -8.18 25.45 0.52
CA ILE A 253 -6.78 25.34 0.15
C ILE A 253 -6.69 25.01 -1.35
N ARG A 254 -6.00 25.87 -2.10
CA ARG A 254 -5.84 25.75 -3.55
C ARG A 254 -4.38 25.93 -3.94
N GLU A 255 -3.90 25.00 -4.74
CA GLU A 255 -2.54 25.05 -5.29
C GLU A 255 -2.37 26.25 -6.22
N GLY A 256 -1.27 26.98 -6.04
CA GLY A 256 -0.98 28.22 -6.78
C GLY A 256 -1.65 29.47 -6.20
N GLU A 257 -2.64 29.33 -5.31
CA GLU A 257 -3.24 30.44 -4.57
C GLU A 257 -2.60 30.56 -3.18
N ASN A 258 -3.06 29.75 -2.22
CA ASN A 258 -2.57 29.75 -0.84
C ASN A 258 -1.75 28.51 -0.49
N TYR A 259 -1.61 27.55 -1.41
CA TYR A 259 -0.71 26.40 -1.27
C TYR A 259 0.35 26.36 -2.36
N HIS A 260 1.58 26.05 -1.97
CA HIS A 260 2.70 25.86 -2.86
C HIS A 260 3.37 24.52 -2.59
N VAL A 261 3.66 23.77 -3.64
CA VAL A 261 4.37 22.50 -3.54
C VAL A 261 5.76 22.76 -2.94
N PRO A 262 6.19 21.99 -1.91
CA PRO A 262 7.53 22.15 -1.38
C PRO A 262 8.55 21.89 -2.47
N LYS A 263 9.52 22.80 -2.64
CA LYS A 263 10.65 22.58 -3.55
C LYS A 263 11.37 21.30 -3.11
N THR A 264 11.30 20.26 -3.94
CA THR A 264 12.17 19.09 -3.79
C THR A 264 13.61 19.57 -4.01
N GLU A 265 14.50 19.30 -3.06
CA GLU A 265 15.94 19.41 -3.30
C GLU A 265 16.33 18.34 -4.33
N GLU A 266 16.10 18.62 -5.62
CA GLU A 266 16.96 18.10 -6.66
C GLU A 266 18.29 18.82 -6.49
N SER A 267 19.24 18.13 -5.86
CA SER A 267 20.62 18.56 -5.80
C SER A 267 21.24 18.32 -7.17
N ASP A 268 21.79 19.41 -7.70
CA ASP A 268 22.75 19.48 -8.79
C ASP A 268 23.89 18.46 -8.68
#